data_AF-A0A7Y0CTG1-F1
#
_entry.id   AF-A0A7Y0CTG1-F1
#
_cell.length_a   1.000
_cell.length_b   1.000
_cell.length_c   1.000
_cell.angle_alpha   90.00
_cell.angle_beta   90.00
_cell.angle_gamma   90.00
#
_symmetry.space_group_name_H-M   'P 1'
#
loop_
_entity.id
_entity.type
_entity.pdbx_description
1 polymer ?
#
loop_
_entity_poly.entity_id
_entity_poly.type
_entity_poly.pdbx_seq_one_letter_code
_entity_poly.pdbx_strand_id
1 'polypeptide(L)'
;MTLVLPPQAGPWWAIILLAVIGAAVGAWLSRVLADAGYRRPDERDRPLPRYTMWLVVAVALTWASLTFRFGGQAHWSLLPAYLYLGAIGAALTLIDLDVHRLPDLIVLPSYPIAFVLLLVPTVVSSDWVALLRGVLAGLALFVGYLVLALVSPGGGGLG
;
A
#
# COMPACT_ATOMS: atom_id res chain seq x y z
N MET A 1 2.59 34.72 -8.63
CA MET A 1 2.88 33.87 -7.45
C MET A 1 3.62 32.64 -7.95
N THR A 2 4.93 32.56 -7.75
CA THR A 2 5.71 31.36 -8.08
C THR A 2 5.50 30.32 -6.99
N LEU A 3 4.93 29.18 -7.35
CA LEU A 3 4.65 28.09 -6.41
C LEU A 3 5.96 27.41 -6.06
N VAL A 4 6.61 27.85 -4.97
CA VAL A 4 7.85 27.24 -4.47
C VAL A 4 7.47 26.01 -3.67
N LEU A 5 7.77 24.83 -4.22
CA LEU A 5 7.58 23.56 -3.51
C LEU A 5 8.61 23.43 -2.37
N PRO A 6 8.27 22.74 -1.26
CA PRO A 6 9.26 22.48 -0.21
C PRO A 6 10.44 21.68 -0.79
N PRO A 7 11.68 21.88 -0.29
CA PRO A 7 12.89 21.32 -0.90
C PRO A 7 12.91 19.79 -0.97
N GLN A 8 12.16 19.12 -0.08
CA GLN A 8 11.99 17.66 -0.09
C GLN A 8 10.83 17.13 -0.95
N ALA A 9 10.06 18.01 -1.61
CA ALA A 9 8.95 17.57 -2.45
C ALA A 9 9.41 17.03 -3.80
N GLY A 10 8.69 16.04 -4.32
CA GLY A 10 8.86 15.62 -5.70
C GLY A 10 8.61 16.79 -6.67
N PRO A 11 9.36 16.90 -7.77
CA PRO A 11 9.10 17.86 -8.82
C PRO A 11 7.72 17.59 -9.43
N TRP A 12 7.02 18.66 -9.81
CA TRP A 12 5.64 18.61 -10.29
C TRP A 12 5.43 17.64 -11.47
N TRP A 13 6.41 17.51 -12.37
CA TRP A 13 6.34 16.59 -13.50
C TRP A 13 6.31 15.12 -13.06
N ALA A 14 7.06 14.77 -12.00
CA ALA A 14 7.10 13.42 -11.46
C ALA A 14 5.79 13.09 -10.74
N ILE A 15 5.22 14.07 -10.04
CA ILE A 15 3.91 13.93 -9.39
C ILE A 15 2.84 13.61 -10.44
N ILE A 16 2.79 14.37 -11.53
CA ILE A 16 1.81 14.14 -12.61
C ILE A 16 2.06 12.78 -13.28
N LEU A 17 3.31 12.48 -13.62
CA LEU A 17 3.67 11.23 -14.29
C LEU A 17 3.28 10.01 -13.44
N LEU A 18 3.66 10.00 -12.16
CA LEU A 18 3.35 8.90 -11.26
C LEU A 18 1.87 8.86 -10.88
N ALA A 19 1.14 9.97 -10.88
CA ALA A 19 -0.31 9.96 -10.77
C ALA A 19 -0.96 9.25 -11.96
N VAL A 20 -0.50 9.52 -13.19
CA VAL A 20 -1.00 8.87 -14.41
C VAL A 20 -0.67 7.38 -14.42
N ILE A 21 0.56 7.00 -14.06
CA ILE A 21 0.93 5.59 -13.92
C ILE A 21 0.11 4.93 -12.82
N GLY A 22 -0.09 5.60 -11.69
CA GLY A 22 -0.94 5.14 -10.60
C GLY A 22 -2.38 4.92 -11.04
N ALA A 23 -2.94 5.80 -11.89
CA ALA A 23 -4.25 5.61 -12.48
C ALA A 23 -4.30 4.35 -13.37
N ALA A 24 -3.26 4.12 -14.18
CA ALA A 24 -3.16 2.91 -15.01
C ALA A 24 -3.05 1.63 -14.15
N VAL A 25 -2.26 1.66 -13.07
CA VAL A 25 -2.17 0.58 -12.09
C VAL A 25 -3.51 0.35 -11.41
N GLY A 26 -4.19 1.41 -10.97
CA GLY A 26 -5.53 1.32 -10.39
C GLY A 26 -6.53 0.70 -11.36
N ALA A 27 -6.50 1.09 -12.64
CA ALA A 27 -7.37 0.51 -13.67
C ALA A 27 -7.06 -0.97 -13.93
N TRP A 28 -5.78 -1.36 -13.89
CA TRP A 28 -5.37 -2.75 -13.98
C TRP A 28 -5.87 -3.55 -12.76
N LEU A 29 -5.68 -3.04 -11.54
CA LEU A 29 -6.19 -3.65 -10.31
C LEU A 29 -7.71 -3.79 -10.34
N SER A 30 -8.43 -2.76 -10.79
CA SER A 30 -9.89 -2.81 -10.95
C SER A 30 -10.34 -3.96 -11.86
N ARG A 31 -9.57 -4.29 -12.91
CA ARG A 31 -9.85 -5.42 -13.81
C ARG A 31 -9.49 -6.76 -13.17
N VAL A 32 -8.31 -6.86 -12.54
CA VAL A 32 -7.85 -8.09 -11.87
C VAL A 32 -8.81 -8.49 -10.74
N LEU A 33 -9.36 -7.52 -10.03
CA LEU A 33 -10.28 -7.76 -8.91
C LEU A 33 -11.75 -7.86 -9.36
N ALA A 34 -12.08 -7.57 -10.62
CA ALA A 34 -13.46 -7.59 -11.12
C ALA A 34 -14.10 -8.98 -11.04
N ASP A 35 -13.30 -10.03 -11.24
CA ASP A 35 -13.76 -11.42 -11.21
C ASP A 35 -13.95 -11.95 -9.78
N ALA A 36 -13.67 -11.12 -8.76
CA ALA A 36 -13.81 -11.45 -7.34
C ALA A 36 -13.16 -12.78 -6.94
N GLY A 37 -12.04 -13.16 -7.58
CA GLY A 37 -11.32 -14.42 -7.34
C GLY A 37 -10.80 -14.60 -5.91
N TYR A 38 -10.77 -13.52 -5.12
CA TYR A 38 -10.43 -13.52 -3.70
C TYR A 38 -11.58 -13.99 -2.78
N ARG A 39 -12.82 -14.09 -3.30
CA ARG A 39 -13.99 -14.58 -2.56
C ARG A 39 -13.94 -16.11 -2.42
N ARG A 40 -14.36 -16.61 -1.26
CA ARG A 40 -14.54 -18.06 -1.01
C ARG A 40 -15.73 -18.59 -1.84
N PRO A 41 -15.81 -19.91 -2.12
CA PRO A 41 -16.86 -20.47 -2.97
C PRO A 41 -18.29 -20.13 -2.54
N ASP A 42 -18.55 -20.06 -1.24
CA ASP A 42 -19.83 -19.70 -0.62
C ASP A 42 -20.18 -18.20 -0.72
N GLU A 43 -19.20 -17.35 -1.00
CA GLU A 43 -19.37 -15.89 -1.13
C GLU A 43 -19.59 -15.46 -2.60
N ARG A 44 -19.46 -16.38 -3.57
CA ARG A 44 -19.50 -16.07 -5.02
C ARG A 44 -20.87 -15.67 -5.55
N ASP A 45 -21.93 -16.08 -4.87
CA ASP A 45 -23.31 -15.74 -5.25
C ASP A 45 -23.67 -14.28 -4.91
N ARG A 46 -22.81 -13.60 -4.12
CA ARG A 46 -23.00 -12.17 -3.81
C ARG A 46 -22.80 -11.32 -5.06
N PRO A 47 -23.56 -10.23 -5.23
CA PRO A 47 -23.34 -9.29 -6.33
C PRO A 47 -21.87 -8.87 -6.44
N LEU A 48 -21.33 -8.82 -7.66
CA LEU A 48 -19.98 -8.33 -7.89
C LEU A 48 -19.86 -6.87 -7.46
N PRO A 49 -18.69 -6.43 -6.95
CA PRO A 49 -18.50 -5.04 -6.56
C PRO A 49 -18.68 -4.14 -7.80
N ARG A 50 -19.81 -3.43 -7.88
CA ARG A 50 -20.20 -2.65 -9.07
C ARG A 50 -19.36 -1.37 -9.29
N TYR A 51 -18.39 -1.10 -8.42
CA TYR A 51 -17.71 0.20 -8.34
C TYR A 51 -16.19 0.12 -8.12
N THR A 52 -15.49 -0.87 -8.67
CA THR A 52 -14.01 -0.95 -8.51
C THR A 52 -13.25 0.22 -9.15
N MET A 53 -13.92 1.09 -9.93
CA MET A 53 -13.33 2.27 -10.58
C MET A 53 -12.79 3.31 -9.61
N TRP A 54 -13.25 3.35 -8.34
CA TRP A 54 -12.66 4.26 -7.36
C TRP A 54 -11.18 3.96 -7.11
N LEU A 55 -10.71 2.72 -7.34
CA LEU A 55 -9.30 2.35 -7.23
C LEU A 55 -8.40 3.18 -8.17
N VAL A 56 -8.89 3.52 -9.36
CA VAL A 56 -8.16 4.37 -10.30
C VAL A 56 -7.81 5.70 -9.64
N VAL A 57 -8.82 6.35 -9.05
CA VAL A 57 -8.68 7.64 -8.39
C VAL A 57 -7.87 7.50 -7.11
N ALA A 58 -8.14 6.48 -6.28
CA ALA A 58 -7.43 6.28 -5.02
C ALA A 58 -5.94 6.00 -5.22
N VAL A 59 -5.57 5.13 -6.17
CA VAL A 59 -4.16 4.84 -6.45
C VAL A 59 -3.48 6.06 -7.06
N ALA A 60 -4.12 6.76 -8.01
CA ALA A 60 -3.57 7.97 -8.61
C ALA A 60 -3.29 9.07 -7.57
N LEU A 61 -4.27 9.36 -6.69
CA LEU A 61 -4.13 10.35 -5.63
C LEU A 61 -3.11 9.92 -4.57
N THR A 62 -3.08 8.63 -4.22
CA THR A 62 -2.08 8.08 -3.29
C THR A 62 -0.68 8.23 -3.87
N TRP A 63 -0.46 7.85 -5.13
CA TRP A 63 0.84 7.98 -5.79
C TRP A 63 1.26 9.44 -5.96
N ALA A 64 0.34 10.34 -6.30
CA ALA A 64 0.59 11.78 -6.33
C ALA A 64 1.04 12.30 -4.96
N SER A 65 0.32 11.94 -3.89
CA SER A 65 0.59 12.37 -2.53
C SER A 65 1.93 11.85 -2.01
N LEU A 66 2.22 10.57 -2.27
CA LEU A 66 3.48 9.94 -1.89
C LEU A 66 4.66 10.53 -2.67
N THR A 67 4.49 10.78 -3.96
CA THR A 67 5.53 11.44 -4.78
C THR A 67 5.77 12.87 -4.31
N PHE A 68 4.71 13.61 -4.00
CA PHE A 68 4.83 14.94 -3.42
C PHE A 68 5.59 14.89 -2.08
N ARG A 69 5.31 13.91 -1.22
CA ARG A 69 5.91 13.83 0.13
C ARG A 69 7.34 13.27 0.15
N PHE A 70 7.63 12.29 -0.70
CA PHE A 70 8.85 11.46 -0.64
C PHE A 70 9.73 11.55 -1.88
N GLY A 71 9.28 12.18 -2.97
CA GLY A 71 10.03 12.25 -4.23
C GLY A 71 11.40 12.94 -4.12
N GLY A 72 11.59 13.86 -3.17
CA GLY A 72 12.90 14.47 -2.92
C GLY A 72 13.78 13.75 -1.89
N GLN A 73 13.32 12.65 -1.28
CA GLN A 73 14.04 11.99 -0.19
C GLN A 73 14.89 10.82 -0.69
N ALA A 74 16.02 10.57 -0.01
CA ALA A 74 16.91 9.42 -0.23
C ALA A 74 17.22 9.16 -1.72
N HIS A 75 17.46 10.21 -2.51
CA HIS A 75 17.70 10.08 -3.95
C HIS A 75 16.61 9.26 -4.67
N TRP A 76 15.34 9.46 -4.31
CA TRP A 76 14.17 8.76 -4.89
C TRP A 76 14.02 7.29 -4.51
N SER A 77 15.01 6.69 -3.85
CA SER A 77 15.04 5.25 -3.56
C SER A 77 13.96 4.80 -2.56
N LEU A 78 13.39 5.71 -1.76
CA LEU A 78 12.26 5.43 -0.88
C LEU A 78 10.94 5.26 -1.65
N LEU A 79 10.81 5.92 -2.79
CA LEU A 79 9.54 6.06 -3.49
C LEU A 79 8.95 4.71 -3.93
N PRO A 80 9.72 3.77 -4.51
CA PRO A 80 9.19 2.45 -4.88
C PRO A 80 8.52 1.69 -3.73
N ALA A 81 9.07 1.76 -2.52
CA ALA A 81 8.49 1.11 -1.34
C ALA A 81 7.09 1.66 -1.02
N TYR A 82 6.95 2.99 -1.02
CA TYR A 82 5.68 3.65 -0.73
C TYR A 82 4.65 3.47 -1.85
N LEU A 83 5.05 3.56 -3.13
CA LEU A 83 4.14 3.35 -4.26
C LEU A 83 3.61 1.92 -4.30
N TYR A 84 4.48 0.94 -4.04
CA TYR A 84 4.10 -0.47 -3.87
C TYR A 84 3.06 -0.63 -2.75
N LEU A 85 3.37 -0.11 -1.55
CA LEU A 85 2.48 -0.21 -0.41
C LEU A 85 1.14 0.52 -0.66
N GLY A 86 1.15 1.66 -1.34
CA GLY A 86 -0.06 2.39 -1.70
C GLY A 86 -0.95 1.63 -2.68
N ALA A 87 -0.36 0.95 -3.67
CA ALA A 87 -1.11 0.14 -4.64
C ALA A 87 -1.70 -1.12 -3.99
N ILE A 88 -0.88 -1.86 -3.23
CA ILE A 88 -1.34 -3.06 -2.51
C ILE A 88 -2.36 -2.69 -1.43
N GLY A 89 -2.12 -1.63 -0.67
CA GLY A 89 -3.04 -1.13 0.34
C GLY A 89 -4.41 -0.79 -0.25
N ALA A 90 -4.46 -0.10 -1.39
CA ALA A 90 -5.73 0.19 -2.08
C ALA A 90 -6.47 -1.09 -2.52
N ALA A 91 -5.75 -2.06 -3.09
CA ALA A 91 -6.33 -3.36 -3.46
C ALA A 91 -6.89 -4.10 -2.23
N LEU A 92 -6.11 -4.15 -1.15
CA LEU A 92 -6.51 -4.77 0.11
C LEU A 92 -7.70 -4.06 0.76
N THR A 93 -7.77 -2.73 0.71
CA THR A 93 -8.95 -1.97 1.17
C THR A 93 -10.20 -2.34 0.40
N LEU A 94 -10.10 -2.53 -0.93
CA LEU A 94 -11.27 -2.98 -1.70
C LEU A 94 -11.74 -4.36 -1.28
N ILE A 95 -10.80 -5.29 -1.11
CA ILE A 95 -11.10 -6.66 -0.72
C ILE A 95 -11.69 -6.68 0.70
N ASP A 96 -11.13 -5.89 1.62
CA ASP A 96 -11.63 -5.74 2.98
C ASP A 96 -13.05 -5.15 3.02
N LEU A 97 -13.34 -4.13 2.22
CA LEU A 97 -14.70 -3.57 2.15
C LEU A 97 -15.74 -4.58 1.61
N ASP A 98 -15.31 -5.53 0.80
CA ASP A 98 -16.20 -6.55 0.21
C ASP A 98 -16.44 -7.74 1.14
N VAL A 99 -15.37 -8.27 1.75
CA VAL A 99 -15.42 -9.53 2.53
C VAL A 99 -14.90 -9.42 3.96
N HIS A 100 -14.51 -8.23 4.41
CA HIS A 100 -13.94 -7.96 5.75
C HIS A 100 -12.81 -8.93 6.10
N ARG A 101 -11.94 -9.19 5.13
CA ARG A 101 -10.85 -10.15 5.20
C ARG A 101 -9.74 -9.74 4.24
N LEU A 102 -8.50 -9.96 4.66
CA LEU A 102 -7.32 -9.77 3.82
C LEU A 102 -6.76 -11.13 3.36
N PRO A 103 -6.51 -11.34 2.06
CA PRO A 103 -5.99 -12.60 1.57
C PRO A 103 -4.49 -12.75 1.84
N ASP A 104 -4.10 -13.84 2.50
CA ASP A 104 -2.71 -14.19 2.80
C ASP A 104 -1.83 -14.25 1.55
N LEU A 105 -2.40 -14.66 0.41
CA LEU A 105 -1.73 -14.68 -0.90
C LEU A 105 -1.21 -13.30 -1.33
N ILE A 106 -1.74 -12.20 -0.77
CA ILE A 106 -1.26 -10.84 -1.01
C ILE A 106 -0.47 -10.36 0.21
N VAL A 107 -1.00 -10.55 1.43
CA VAL A 107 -0.40 -10.01 2.66
C VAL A 107 0.96 -10.64 2.97
N LEU A 108 1.07 -11.97 2.94
CA LEU A 108 2.30 -12.67 3.29
C LEU A 108 3.48 -12.31 2.37
N PRO A 109 3.36 -12.30 1.03
CA PRO A 109 4.46 -11.87 0.17
C PRO A 109 4.74 -10.36 0.28
N SER A 110 3.79 -9.53 0.71
CA SER A 110 4.04 -8.10 0.90
C SER A 110 5.05 -7.79 2.01
N TYR A 111 5.17 -8.62 3.06
CA TYR A 111 6.17 -8.42 4.11
C TYR A 111 7.62 -8.45 3.58
N PRO A 112 8.10 -9.53 2.92
CA PRO A 112 9.46 -9.55 2.38
C PRO A 112 9.65 -8.55 1.25
N ILE A 113 8.64 -8.28 0.41
CA ILE A 113 8.75 -7.27 -0.64
C ILE A 113 8.95 -5.88 -0.03
N ALA A 114 8.14 -5.48 0.94
CA ALA A 114 8.28 -4.20 1.63
C ALA A 114 9.64 -4.09 2.33
N PHE A 115 10.10 -5.16 2.97
CA PHE A 115 11.42 -5.18 3.62
C PHE A 115 12.56 -4.96 2.62
N VAL A 116 12.55 -5.68 1.49
CA VAL A 116 13.57 -5.53 0.43
C VAL A 116 13.51 -4.13 -0.18
N LEU A 117 12.32 -3.61 -0.45
CA LEU A 117 12.15 -2.26 -0.99
C LEU A 117 12.64 -1.17 -0.03
N LEU A 118 12.55 -1.38 1.28
CA LEU A 118 13.08 -0.46 2.30
C LEU A 118 14.58 -0.66 2.57
N LEU A 119 15.14 -1.83 2.28
CA LEU A 119 16.58 -2.07 2.41
C LEU A 119 17.39 -1.22 1.42
N VAL A 120 16.90 -1.04 0.20
CA VAL A 120 17.55 -0.21 -0.84
C VAL A 120 17.82 1.23 -0.35
N PRO A 121 16.82 2.01 0.10
CA PRO A 121 17.06 3.36 0.61
C PRO A 121 17.94 3.36 1.85
N THR A 122 17.88 2.34 2.73
CA THR A 122 18.79 2.22 3.88
C THR A 122 20.24 2.11 3.46
N VAL A 123 20.56 1.31 2.44
CA VAL A 123 21.92 1.20 1.92
C VAL A 123 22.37 2.50 1.26
N VAL A 124 21.50 3.13 0.46
CA VAL A 124 21.80 4.39 -0.25
C VAL A 124 22.05 5.55 0.73
N SER A 125 21.26 5.67 1.80
CA SER A 125 21.39 6.74 2.79
C SER A 125 22.35 6.39 3.95
N SER A 126 22.79 5.14 4.06
CA SER A 126 23.52 4.59 5.21
C SER A 126 22.78 4.72 6.55
N ASP A 127 21.46 4.89 6.54
CA ASP A 127 20.63 5.06 7.74
C ASP A 127 20.00 3.73 8.18
N TRP A 128 20.82 2.87 8.79
CA TRP A 128 20.39 1.58 9.35
C TRP A 128 19.46 1.73 10.56
N VAL A 129 19.56 2.86 11.27
CA VAL A 129 18.71 3.16 12.42
C VAL A 129 17.26 3.34 11.97
N ALA A 130 17.02 3.97 10.81
CA ALA A 130 15.68 4.06 10.24
C ALA A 130 15.06 2.70 9.92
N LEU A 131 15.83 1.76 9.35
CA LEU A 131 15.34 0.40 9.07
C LEU A 131 15.01 -0.34 10.37
N LEU A 132 15.91 -0.30 11.34
CA LEU A 132 15.70 -0.92 12.65
C LEU A 132 14.44 -0.36 13.33
N ARG A 133 14.26 0.96 13.31
CA ARG A 133 13.05 1.60 13.84
C ARG A 133 11.80 1.13 13.11
N GLY A 134 11.85 0.98 11.78
CA GLY A 134 10.74 0.44 11.00
C GLY A 134 10.38 -1.00 11.39
N VAL A 135 11.39 -1.86 11.53
CA VAL A 135 11.21 -3.26 11.98
C VAL A 135 10.63 -3.32 13.39
N LEU A 136 11.16 -2.53 14.33
CA LEU A 136 10.66 -2.47 15.70
C LEU A 136 9.22 -1.93 15.78
N ALA A 137 8.88 -0.93 14.96
CA ALA A 137 7.51 -0.44 14.87
C ALA A 137 6.57 -1.50 14.31
N GLY A 138 6.98 -2.23 13.26
CA GLY A 138 6.22 -3.36 12.71
C GLY A 138 6.02 -4.47 13.74
N LEU A 139 7.06 -4.83 14.49
CA LEU A 139 6.98 -5.82 15.57
C LEU A 139 6.06 -5.36 16.70
N ALA A 140 6.14 -4.10 17.10
CA ALA A 140 5.28 -3.52 18.13
C ALA A 140 3.80 -3.57 17.71
N LEU A 141 3.49 -3.22 16.45
CA LEU A 141 2.14 -3.35 15.90
C LEU A 141 1.69 -4.82 15.89
N PHE A 142 2.54 -5.73 15.42
CA PHE A 142 2.23 -7.16 15.40
C PHE A 142 1.89 -7.67 16.80
N VAL A 143 2.73 -7.39 17.80
CA VAL A 143 2.49 -7.80 19.19
C VAL A 143 1.20 -7.18 19.73
N GLY A 144 0.94 -5.89 19.45
CA GLY A 144 -0.30 -5.22 19.84
C GLY A 144 -1.53 -5.89 19.25
N TYR A 145 -1.55 -6.13 17.94
CA TYR A 145 -2.66 -6.81 17.27
C TYR A 145 -2.79 -8.29 17.68
N LEU A 146 -1.68 -8.97 17.99
CA LEU A 146 -1.68 -10.32 18.53
C LEU A 146 -2.38 -10.35 19.91
N VAL A 147 -2.05 -9.42 20.80
CA VAL A 147 -2.71 -9.31 22.11
C VAL A 147 -4.21 -9.04 21.93
N LEU A 148 -4.59 -8.15 21.01
CA LEU A 148 -6.00 -7.90 20.71
C LEU A 148 -6.72 -9.16 20.21
N ALA A 149 -6.08 -9.91 19.30
CA ALA A 149 -6.62 -11.16 18.79
C ALA A 149 -6.81 -12.23 19.89
N LEU A 150 -5.87 -12.32 20.83
CA LEU A 150 -5.94 -13.26 21.95
C LEU A 150 -6.99 -12.87 23.00
N VAL A 151 -7.22 -11.58 23.23
CA VAL A 151 -8.18 -11.07 24.23
C VAL A 151 -9.59 -10.91 23.65
N SER A 152 -9.74 -10.81 22.33
CA SER A 152 -11.04 -10.72 21.64
C SER A 152 -11.20 -11.85 20.60
N PRO A 153 -11.47 -13.08 21.05
CA PRO A 153 -11.75 -14.20 20.15
C PRO A 153 -13.07 -13.94 19.42
N GLY A 154 -12.99 -13.51 18.17
CA GLY A 154 -14.14 -13.10 17.34
C GLY A 154 -13.92 -11.80 16.56
N GLY A 155 -12.88 -11.02 16.89
CA GLY A 155 -12.55 -9.74 16.22
C GLY A 155 -11.85 -9.86 14.85
N GLY A 156 -11.69 -11.07 14.30
CA GLY A 156 -11.16 -11.28 12.95
C GLY A 156 -9.63 -11.32 12.82
N GLY A 157 -8.90 -11.89 13.79
CA GLY A 157 -7.42 -11.95 13.77
C GLY A 157 -6.80 -13.29 14.20
N LEU A 158 -5.76 -13.68 13.44
CA LEU A 158 -5.01 -14.97 13.38
C LEU A 158 -5.78 -16.23 12.95
N GLY A 159 -6.98 -16.09 12.38
CA GLY A 159 -7.70 -17.16 11.68
C GLY A 159 -9.20 -17.03 11.80
#